data_AF-A0A3D9AF85-F1
#
_entry.id   AF-A0A3D9AF85-F1
#
_cell.length_a   1.000
_cell.length_b   1.000
_cell.length_c   1.000
_cell.angle_alpha   90.00
_cell.angle_beta   90.00
_cell.angle_gamma   90.00
#
_symmetry.space_group_name_H-M   'P 1'
#
loop_
_entity.id
_entity.type
_entity.pdbx_description
1 polymer ?
#
loop_
_entity_poly.entity_id
_entity_poly.type
_entity_poly.pdbx_seq_one_letter_code
_entity_poly.pdbx_strand_id
1 'polypeptide(L)'
;MTKLKFVQEIAEKHFSQNGLFKVRVIINKNVLLVDIELGALNSISLTRIEWFKEETEKRIIYIKSLHSTYIEILNKENIRISFLIDG
;
A
#
# COMPACT_ATOMS: atom_id res chain seq x y z
N MET A 1 -18.55 12.56 6.32
CA MET A 1 -17.28 11.91 5.96
C MET A 1 -17.25 10.55 6.65
N THR A 2 -17.14 9.43 5.93
CA THR A 2 -17.19 8.09 6.53
C THR A 2 -15.87 7.75 7.22
N LYS A 3 -15.92 7.00 8.34
CA LYS A 3 -14.75 6.58 9.15
C LYS A 3 -13.63 5.95 8.29
N LEU A 4 -14.00 5.25 7.23
CA LEU A 4 -13.07 4.62 6.28
C LEU A 4 -12.25 5.62 5.46
N LYS A 5 -12.85 6.76 5.05
CA LYS A 5 -12.13 7.78 4.26
C LYS A 5 -11.04 8.47 5.09
N PHE A 6 -11.31 8.73 6.36
CA PHE A 6 -10.32 9.29 7.28
C PHE A 6 -9.14 8.33 7.52
N VAL A 7 -9.42 7.02 7.64
CA VAL A 7 -8.37 5.99 7.76
C VAL A 7 -7.55 5.89 6.46
N GLN A 8 -8.19 6.00 5.29
CA GLN A 8 -7.50 6.03 4.00
C GLN A 8 -6.53 7.23 3.90
N GLU A 9 -6.98 8.44 4.27
CA GLU A 9 -6.14 9.66 4.21
C GLU A 9 -4.93 9.57 5.16
N ILE A 10 -5.12 9.02 6.37
CA ILE A 10 -4.00 8.77 7.30
C ILE A 10 -3.02 7.76 6.72
N ALA A 11 -3.53 6.67 6.14
CA ALA A 11 -2.71 5.65 5.50
C ALA A 11 -1.93 6.25 4.33
N GLU A 12 -2.57 6.97 3.41
CA GLU A 12 -1.91 7.66 2.29
C GLU A 12 -0.80 8.60 2.78
N LYS A 13 -1.07 9.43 3.78
CA LYS A 13 -0.07 10.35 4.33
C LYS A 13 1.13 9.59 4.91
N HIS A 14 0.88 8.54 5.67
CA HIS A 14 1.93 7.72 6.28
C HIS A 14 2.77 6.98 5.23
N PHE A 15 2.08 6.40 4.25
CA PHE A 15 2.69 5.62 3.17
C PHE A 15 3.39 6.49 2.12
N SER A 16 2.98 7.74 1.95
CA SER A 16 3.69 8.71 1.12
C SER A 16 5.09 9.06 1.65
N GLN A 17 5.50 8.58 2.84
CA GLN A 17 6.83 8.84 3.43
C GLN A 17 7.14 10.34 3.47
N ASN A 18 6.20 11.17 3.95
CA ASN A 18 6.30 12.63 3.90
C ASN A 18 6.42 13.24 2.48
N GLY A 19 5.81 12.60 1.47
CA GLY A 19 5.76 13.10 0.08
C GLY A 19 6.82 12.53 -0.86
N LEU A 20 7.56 11.50 -0.44
CA LEU A 20 8.56 10.81 -1.25
C LEU A 20 7.93 9.93 -2.35
N PHE A 21 6.71 9.46 -2.10
CA PHE A 21 5.90 8.69 -3.04
C PHE A 21 4.51 9.27 -3.14
N LYS A 22 3.96 9.28 -4.35
CA LYS A 22 2.54 9.54 -4.54
C LYS A 22 1.81 8.22 -4.40
N VAL A 23 1.13 8.07 -3.27
CA VAL A 23 0.45 6.84 -2.86
C VAL A 23 -1.05 7.09 -2.82
N ARG A 24 -1.82 6.14 -3.34
CA ARG A 24 -3.27 6.10 -3.19
C ARG A 24 -3.66 4.82 -2.45
N VAL A 25 -4.49 4.96 -1.42
CA VAL A 25 -4.95 3.82 -0.61
C VAL A 25 -6.45 3.64 -0.78
N ILE A 26 -6.86 2.47 -1.21
CA ILE A 26 -8.26 2.10 -1.39
C ILE A 26 -8.57 0.96 -0.42
N ILE A 27 -9.50 1.20 0.49
CA ILE A 27 -10.06 0.15 1.37
C ILE A 27 -11.40 -0.25 0.77
N ASN A 28 -11.48 -1.47 0.27
CA ASN A 28 -12.71 -2.04 -0.28
C ASN A 28 -13.03 -3.36 0.43
N LYS A 29 -14.09 -3.35 1.25
CA LYS A 29 -14.51 -4.47 2.10
C LYS A 29 -13.34 -5.03 2.91
N ASN A 30 -12.77 -6.15 2.46
CA ASN A 30 -11.71 -6.95 3.05
C ASN A 30 -10.40 -6.86 2.26
N VAL A 31 -10.24 -5.87 1.39
CA VAL A 31 -9.01 -5.62 0.64
C VAL A 31 -8.51 -4.20 0.88
N LEU A 32 -7.23 -4.11 1.26
CA LEU A 32 -6.47 -2.86 1.23
C LEU A 32 -5.63 -2.86 -0.05
N LEU A 33 -5.92 -1.93 -0.94
CA LEU A 33 -5.13 -1.69 -2.15
C LEU A 33 -4.27 -0.46 -1.92
N VAL A 34 -2.99 -0.56 -2.26
CA VAL A 34 -2.04 0.54 -2.20
C VAL A 34 -1.40 0.71 -3.57
N ASP A 35 -1.78 1.79 -4.26
CA ASP A 35 -1.20 2.18 -5.54
C ASP A 35 -0.06 3.15 -5.28
N ILE A 36 1.11 2.88 -5.86
CA ILE A 36 2.33 3.65 -5.69
C ILE A 36 2.79 4.13 -7.06
N GLU A 37 2.84 5.44 -7.25
CA GLU A 37 3.38 6.10 -8.43
C GLU A 37 4.88 6.41 -8.19
N LEU A 38 5.75 5.82 -9.02
CA LEU A 38 7.20 5.75 -8.81
C LEU A 38 7.99 6.70 -9.73
N GLY A 39 7.34 7.35 -10.70
CA GLY A 39 7.97 8.21 -11.72
C GLY A 39 8.83 7.44 -12.74
N ALA A 40 9.70 6.52 -12.29
CA ALA A 40 10.41 5.56 -13.14
C ALA A 40 10.71 4.26 -12.36
N LEU A 41 10.39 3.10 -12.95
CA LEU A 41 10.80 1.81 -12.40
C LEU A 41 12.33 1.63 -12.54
N ASN A 42 13.03 1.51 -11.43
CA ASN A 42 14.45 1.13 -11.38
C ASN A 42 14.73 0.24 -10.16
N SER A 43 15.96 -0.24 -10.01
CA SER A 43 16.36 -1.13 -8.90
C SER A 43 16.14 -0.51 -7.53
N ILE A 44 16.36 0.81 -7.38
CA ILE A 44 16.09 1.55 -6.14
C ILE A 44 14.59 1.58 -5.85
N SER A 45 13.75 1.77 -6.88
CA SER A 45 12.29 1.74 -6.76
C SER A 45 11.81 0.37 -6.26
N LEU A 46 12.39 -0.73 -6.75
CA LEU A 46 12.03 -2.09 -6.32
C LEU A 46 12.37 -2.34 -4.83
N THR A 47 13.59 -2.01 -4.38
CA THR A 47 13.97 -2.19 -2.96
C THR A 47 13.08 -1.37 -2.03
N ARG A 48 12.69 -0.15 -2.43
CA ARG A 48 11.79 0.68 -1.62
C ARG A 48 10.37 0.10 -1.56
N ILE A 49 9.90 -0.54 -2.62
CA ILE A 49 8.60 -1.21 -2.64
C ILE A 49 8.61 -2.45 -1.75
N GLU A 50 9.70 -3.21 -1.72
CA GLU A 50 9.84 -4.34 -0.80
C GLU A 50 9.82 -3.88 0.66
N TRP A 51 10.61 -2.86 1.00
CA TRP A 51 10.57 -2.26 2.34
C TRP A 51 9.17 -1.75 2.72
N PHE A 52 8.51 -1.08 1.76
CA PHE A 52 7.15 -0.58 1.94
C PHE A 52 6.15 -1.71 2.19
N LYS A 53 6.26 -2.80 1.42
CA LYS A 53 5.46 -4.01 1.58
C LYS A 53 5.64 -4.57 2.99
N GLU A 54 6.87 -4.81 3.43
CA GLU A 54 7.17 -5.37 4.76
C GLU A 54 6.60 -4.51 5.89
N GLU A 55 6.77 -3.19 5.82
CA GLU A 55 6.21 -2.26 6.81
C GLU A 55 4.68 -2.26 6.84
N THR A 56 4.05 -2.48 5.68
CA THR A 56 2.60 -2.59 5.56
C THR A 56 2.11 -3.93 6.11
N GLU A 57 2.79 -5.04 5.81
CA GLU A 57 2.48 -6.38 6.33
C GLU A 57 2.57 -6.42 7.86
N LYS A 58 3.64 -5.87 8.46
CA LYS A 58 3.77 -5.81 9.94
C LYS A 58 2.57 -5.12 10.60
N ARG A 59 2.06 -4.05 10.00
CA ARG A 59 0.90 -3.31 10.52
C ARG A 59 -0.40 -4.06 10.30
N ILE A 60 -0.55 -4.74 9.16
CA ILE A 60 -1.72 -5.59 8.91
C ILE A 60 -1.74 -6.76 9.90
N ILE A 61 -0.60 -7.42 10.15
CA ILE A 61 -0.47 -8.51 11.14
C ILE A 61 -0.97 -8.06 12.52
N TYR A 62 -0.62 -6.84 12.94
CA TYR A 62 -1.10 -6.27 14.20
C TYR A 62 -2.63 -6.14 14.27
N ILE A 63 -3.27 -5.87 13.13
CA ILE A 63 -4.72 -5.71 13.02
C ILE A 63 -5.43 -7.07 12.81
N LYS A 64 -4.81 -7.99 12.07
CA LYS A 64 -5.29 -9.33 11.75
C LYS A 64 -4.14 -10.30 11.46
N SER A 65 -4.16 -11.45 12.12
CA SER A 65 -3.08 -12.44 12.06
C SER A 65 -2.93 -13.14 10.69
N LEU A 66 -3.99 -13.18 9.88
CA LEU A 66 -3.97 -13.81 8.55
C LEU A 66 -4.20 -12.76 7.46
N HIS A 67 -3.29 -12.70 6.49
CA HIS A 67 -3.41 -11.87 5.30
C HIS A 67 -2.67 -12.52 4.13
N SER A 68 -3.07 -12.15 2.91
CA SER A 68 -2.33 -12.49 1.68
C SER A 68 -1.94 -11.21 0.95
N THR A 69 -0.69 -11.16 0.49
CA THR A 69 -0.13 -9.99 -0.21
C THR A 69 0.16 -10.31 -1.66
N TYR A 70 -0.33 -9.45 -2.56
CA TYR A 70 -0.10 -9.55 -4.00
C TYR A 70 0.50 -8.24 -4.51
N ILE A 71 1.54 -8.32 -5.35
CA ILE A 71 2.13 -7.16 -6.01
C ILE A 71 1.83 -7.25 -7.50
N GLU A 72 1.26 -6.20 -8.05
CA GLU A 72 0.93 -6.07 -9.46
C GLU A 72 1.63 -4.83 -10.02
N ILE A 73 2.30 -4.97 -11.17
CA ILE A 73 2.83 -3.83 -11.92
C ILE A 73 1.75 -3.39 -12.88
N LEU A 74 1.09 -2.27 -12.59
CA LEU A 74 0.02 -1.72 -13.44
C LEU A 74 0.59 -1.15 -14.74
N ASN A 75 1.75 -0.48 -14.65
CA ASN A 75 2.52 0.02 -15.79
C ASN A 75 3.95 0.39 -15.33
N LYS A 76 4.77 0.99 -16.23
CA LYS A 76 6.17 1.37 -15.95
C LYS A 76 6.34 2.35 -14.79
N GLU A 77 5.29 3.02 -14.35
CA GLU A 77 5.33 4.07 -13.35
C GLU A 77 4.44 3.77 -12.14
N ASN A 78 3.62 2.71 -12.19
CA ASN A 78 2.60 2.41 -11.18
C ASN A 78 2.66 0.95 -10.75
N ILE A 79 2.72 0.74 -9.44
CA ILE A 79 2.63 -0.57 -8.81
C ILE A 79 1.46 -0.56 -7.84
N ARG A 80 0.72 -1.67 -7.79
CA ARG A 80 -0.34 -1.94 -6.82
C ARG A 80 0.10 -3.04 -5.88
N ILE A 81 -0.04 -2.81 -4.59
CA ILE A 81 0.07 -3.84 -3.57
C ILE A 81 -1.33 -4.08 -3.00
N SER A 82 -1.79 -5.31 -3.13
CA SER A 82 -3.10 -5.73 -2.63
C SER A 82 -2.90 -6.60 -1.40
N PHE A 83 -3.48 -6.19 -0.29
CA PHE A 83 -3.53 -6.96 0.93
C PHE A 83 -4.95 -7.45 1.15
N LEU A 84 -5.15 -8.76 0.99
CA LEU A 84 -6.39 -9.43 1.35
C LEU A 84 -6.38 -9.64 2.86
N ILE A 85 -7.29 -8.94 3.54
CA ILE A 85 -7.51 -9.00 4.98
C ILE A 85 -8.66 -10.01 5.18
N ASP A 86 -8.33 -11.29 5.25
CA ASP A 86 -9.35 -12.33 5.34
C ASP A 86 -10.06 -12.32 6.71
N GLY A 87 -11.36 -12.57 6.64
CA GLY A 87 -12.39 -12.49 7.68
C GLY A 87 -12.19 -13.44 8.85
#